data_AF-A0A3D2RM78-F1
#
_entry.id   AF-A0A3D2RM78-F1
#
_cell.length_a   1.000
_cell.length_b   1.000
_cell.length_c   1.000
_cell.angle_alpha   90.00
_cell.angle_beta   90.00
_cell.angle_gamma   90.00
#
_symmetry.space_group_name_H-M   'P 1'
#
loop_
_entity.id
_entity.type
_entity.pdbx_description
1 polymer ?
#
loop_
_entity_poly.entity_id
_entity_poly.type
_entity_poly.pdbx_seq_one_letter_code
_entity_poly.pdbx_strand_id
1 'polypeptide(L)'
;MTKRLIIAGLFCLSLIASVYADRPSVATTARSVGLGGTVTALSNDASTTFWNPSGVAMLQRQELVFSYADRFGLGLNNSFTSYVFPLFERHAIGIDWLRESFGDDELKDALNIINVGYGFQLHRTLSLGVGTKALFQSIELDGVSLRSASGFGFDLGLIFAPKHSSL
;
A
#
# COMPACT_ATOMS: atom_id res chain seq x y z
N MET A 1 34.39 3.72 -14.41
CA MET A 1 33.28 3.53 -15.37
C MET A 1 32.11 2.71 -14.82
N THR A 2 32.24 2.01 -13.69
CA THR A 2 31.21 1.15 -13.08
C THR A 2 30.05 1.89 -12.40
N LYS A 3 30.24 3.16 -11.96
CA LYS A 3 29.17 3.94 -11.29
C LYS A 3 28.09 4.47 -12.25
N ARG A 4 28.39 4.63 -13.54
CA ARG A 4 27.42 5.14 -14.54
C ARG A 4 26.46 4.07 -15.05
N LEU A 5 26.86 2.79 -14.99
CA LEU A 5 26.03 1.65 -15.40
C LEU A 5 24.91 1.31 -14.40
N ILE A 6 25.12 1.59 -13.11
CA ILE A 6 24.11 1.34 -12.07
C ILE A 6 22.92 2.31 -12.22
N ILE A 7 23.20 3.57 -12.60
CA ILE A 7 22.17 4.61 -12.79
C ILE A 7 21.36 4.34 -14.07
N ALA A 8 21.99 3.84 -15.13
CA ALA A 8 21.30 3.47 -16.37
C ALA A 8 20.42 2.21 -16.23
N GLY A 9 20.84 1.24 -15.40
CA GLY A 9 20.04 0.05 -15.09
C GLY A 9 18.77 0.37 -14.28
N LEU A 10 18.87 1.32 -13.35
CA LEU A 10 17.72 1.74 -12.52
C LEU A 10 16.65 2.49 -13.33
N PHE A 11 17.04 3.17 -14.41
CA PHE A 11 16.13 3.90 -15.30
C PHE A 11 15.42 3.00 -16.33
N CYS A 12 15.94 1.79 -16.59
CA CYS A 12 15.36 0.85 -17.55
C CYS A 12 14.35 -0.12 -16.88
N LEU A 13 14.44 -0.31 -15.56
CA LEU A 13 13.51 -1.14 -14.80
C LEU A 13 12.17 -0.45 -14.50
N SER A 14 12.07 0.88 -14.67
CA SER A 14 10.81 1.61 -14.55
C SER A 14 9.89 1.48 -15.77
N LEU A 15 10.29 0.70 -16.79
CA LEU A 15 9.52 0.53 -18.03
C LEU A 15 8.68 -0.76 -18.11
N ILE A 16 8.72 -1.62 -17.10
CA ILE A 16 8.03 -2.93 -17.16
C ILE A 16 6.77 -2.91 -16.29
N ALA A 17 5.63 -2.99 -16.99
CA ALA A 17 4.30 -3.36 -16.53
C ALA A 17 3.51 -2.36 -15.68
N SER A 18 2.92 -1.36 -16.33
CA SER A 18 1.63 -0.82 -15.88
C SER A 18 0.51 -1.63 -16.52
N VAL A 19 0.16 -2.78 -15.94
CA VAL A 19 -1.23 -3.26 -16.09
C VAL A 19 -2.06 -2.26 -15.29
N TYR A 20 -2.66 -1.30 -15.99
CA TYR A 20 -3.64 -0.39 -15.43
C TYR A 20 -4.89 -1.22 -15.07
N ALA A 21 -4.91 -1.77 -13.86
CA ALA A 21 -6.17 -1.91 -13.15
C ALA A 21 -6.60 -0.48 -12.80
N ASP A 22 -7.52 0.07 -13.58
CA ASP A 22 -8.13 1.37 -13.33
C ASP A 22 -8.86 1.35 -11.98
N ARG A 23 -8.09 1.76 -10.95
CA ARG A 23 -8.40 2.36 -9.63
C ARG A 23 -7.57 1.71 -8.52
N PRO A 24 -6.71 2.52 -7.87
CA PRO A 24 -7.15 3.14 -6.63
C PRO A 24 -6.73 4.62 -6.50
N SER A 25 -7.68 5.56 -6.52
CA SER A 25 -7.44 6.93 -6.00
C SER A 25 -7.49 6.91 -4.47
N VAL A 26 -6.65 6.10 -3.84
CA VAL A 26 -6.87 5.74 -2.43
C VAL A 26 -6.06 6.64 -1.51
N ALA A 27 -6.81 7.53 -0.87
CA ALA A 27 -6.44 8.13 0.39
C ALA A 27 -6.39 7.05 1.48
N THR A 28 -5.33 6.23 1.56
CA THR A 28 -5.26 5.18 2.59
C THR A 28 -5.33 5.76 4.00
N THR A 29 -4.62 6.86 4.21
CA THR A 29 -4.53 7.55 5.51
C THR A 29 -4.58 9.06 5.32
N ALA A 30 -5.10 9.78 6.31
CA ALA A 30 -5.04 11.25 6.32
C ALA A 30 -3.61 11.80 6.08
N ARG A 31 -2.60 11.09 6.62
CA ARG A 31 -1.18 11.39 6.37
C ARG A 31 -0.82 11.26 4.89
N SER A 32 -1.16 10.13 4.25
CA SER A 32 -0.89 9.90 2.84
C SER A 32 -1.53 10.98 1.95
N VAL A 33 -2.74 11.42 2.31
CA VAL A 33 -3.43 12.53 1.64
C VAL A 33 -2.71 13.87 1.85
N GLY A 34 -2.35 14.19 3.09
CA GLY A 34 -1.63 15.42 3.41
C GLY A 34 -0.25 15.52 2.74
N LEU A 35 0.38 14.38 2.47
CA LEU A 35 1.63 14.28 1.70
C LEU A 35 1.41 14.25 0.17
N GLY A 36 0.17 14.46 -0.31
CA GLY A 36 -0.13 14.43 -1.74
C GLY A 36 0.08 13.05 -2.39
N GLY A 37 -0.05 11.96 -1.63
CA GLY A 37 0.19 10.59 -2.09
C GLY A 37 1.65 10.16 -2.12
N THR A 38 2.59 10.99 -1.65
CA THR A 38 4.03 10.69 -1.70
C THR A 38 4.52 9.86 -0.50
N VAL A 39 4.12 8.58 -0.43
CA VAL A 39 4.41 7.71 0.74
C VAL A 39 5.33 6.52 0.46
N THR A 40 5.62 6.19 -0.80
CA THR A 40 6.43 5.00 -1.17
C THR A 40 7.83 4.98 -0.57
N ALA A 41 8.46 6.15 -0.40
CA ALA A 41 9.78 6.30 0.22
C ALA A 41 9.70 6.70 1.71
N LEU A 42 8.52 7.05 2.21
CA LEU A 42 8.26 7.50 3.58
C LEU A 42 7.57 6.39 4.39
N SER A 43 8.18 5.20 4.38
CA SER A 43 7.70 4.01 5.08
C SER A 43 7.99 4.01 6.58
N ASN A 44 7.30 4.88 7.33
CA ASN A 44 7.56 5.07 8.76
C ASN A 44 6.37 4.80 9.67
N ASP A 45 5.25 4.31 9.13
CA ASP A 45 4.09 3.80 9.87
C ASP A 45 3.54 2.50 9.24
N ALA A 46 2.57 1.87 9.92
CA ALA A 46 2.02 0.57 9.50
C ALA A 46 1.43 0.57 8.07
N SER A 47 0.93 1.73 7.61
CA SER A 47 0.32 1.87 6.28
C SER A 47 1.30 1.59 5.12
N THR A 48 2.61 1.53 5.42
CA THR A 48 3.62 1.08 4.45
C THR A 48 3.33 -0.30 3.88
N THR A 49 2.58 -1.15 4.57
CA THR A 49 2.19 -2.48 4.06
C THR A 49 1.45 -2.37 2.71
N PHE A 50 0.56 -1.38 2.59
CA PHE A 50 -0.22 -1.14 1.38
C PHE A 50 0.63 -0.57 0.23
N TRP A 51 1.56 0.33 0.56
CA TRP A 51 2.30 1.15 -0.42
C TRP A 51 3.66 0.60 -0.82
N ASN A 52 4.43 0.05 0.12
CA ASN A 52 5.75 -0.49 -0.10
C ASN A 52 6.09 -1.54 0.99
N PRO A 53 5.96 -2.85 0.71
CA PRO A 53 6.18 -3.89 1.70
C PRO A 53 7.62 -3.94 2.23
N SER A 54 8.62 -3.33 1.57
CA SER A 54 9.99 -3.27 2.12
C SER A 54 10.11 -2.39 3.37
N GLY A 55 9.12 -1.52 3.60
CA GLY A 55 9.05 -0.61 4.73
C GLY A 55 8.70 -1.28 6.05
N VAL A 56 7.96 -2.39 6.05
CA VAL A 56 7.46 -3.00 7.30
C VAL A 56 8.61 -3.43 8.22
N ALA A 57 9.72 -3.91 7.63
CA ALA A 57 10.91 -4.29 8.38
C ALA A 57 11.64 -3.11 9.03
N MET A 58 11.42 -1.88 8.54
CA MET A 58 12.08 -0.69 9.10
C MET A 58 11.43 -0.20 10.39
N LEU A 59 10.18 -0.59 10.67
CA LEU A 59 9.45 -0.11 11.85
C LEU A 59 10.00 -0.71 13.15
N GLN A 60 10.39 -2.00 13.13
CA GLN A 60 10.92 -2.77 14.27
C GLN A 60 10.11 -2.61 15.58
N ARG A 61 8.83 -2.29 15.45
CA ARG A 61 7.86 -2.16 16.54
C ARG A 61 6.49 -2.61 16.04
N GLN A 62 5.63 -3.04 16.95
CA GLN A 62 4.23 -3.23 16.61
C GLN A 62 3.57 -1.88 16.41
N GLU A 63 2.79 -1.74 15.34
CA GLU A 63 2.09 -0.50 15.04
C GLU A 63 0.76 -0.79 14.38
N LEU A 64 -0.27 -0.05 14.79
CA LEU A 64 -1.63 -0.18 14.31
C LEU A 64 -2.11 1.21 13.84
N VAL A 65 -2.66 1.26 12.64
CA VAL A 65 -3.16 2.48 12.00
C VAL A 65 -4.60 2.26 11.58
N PHE A 66 -5.45 3.23 11.88
CA PHE A 66 -6.83 3.32 11.40
C PHE A 66 -7.03 4.64 10.69
N SER A 67 -7.80 4.64 9.61
CA SER A 67 -8.21 5.84 8.91
C SER A 67 -9.61 5.66 8.35
N TYR A 68 -10.36 6.76 8.36
CA TYR A 68 -11.68 6.85 7.77
C TYR A 68 -11.80 8.19 7.07
N ALA A 69 -12.42 8.21 5.89
CA ALA A 69 -12.76 9.43 5.18
C ALA A 69 -14.12 9.32 4.52
N ASP A 70 -14.93 10.37 4.69
CA ASP A 70 -16.13 10.63 3.91
C ASP A 70 -15.83 11.78 2.93
N ARG A 71 -15.95 11.51 1.63
CA ARG A 71 -15.65 12.50 0.60
C ARG A 71 -16.86 13.40 0.38
N PHE A 72 -16.89 14.47 1.17
CA PHE A 72 -17.84 15.58 1.02
C PHE A 72 -19.32 15.19 1.17
N GLY A 73 -19.62 14.04 1.79
CA GLY A 73 -21.00 13.55 1.96
C GLY A 73 -21.64 13.06 0.66
N LEU A 74 -20.84 12.70 -0.35
CA LEU A 74 -21.31 12.22 -1.65
C LEU A 74 -21.57 10.71 -1.69
N GLY A 75 -21.69 10.06 -0.53
CA GLY A 75 -21.79 8.59 -0.44
C GLY A 75 -20.48 7.87 -0.77
N LEU A 76 -19.37 8.60 -0.89
CA LEU A 76 -18.03 8.07 -1.17
C LEU A 76 -17.25 7.92 0.14
N ASN A 77 -17.11 6.69 0.61
CA ASN A 77 -16.43 6.38 1.88
C ASN A 77 -15.18 5.54 1.67
N ASN A 78 -14.13 5.90 2.41
CA ASN A 78 -12.91 5.14 2.54
C ASN A 78 -12.72 4.70 4.00
N SER A 79 -12.35 3.45 4.20
CA SER A 79 -11.90 2.93 5.50
C SER A 79 -10.61 2.15 5.29
N PHE A 80 -9.64 2.36 6.18
CA PHE A 80 -8.35 1.69 6.12
C PHE A 80 -7.91 1.28 7.51
N THR A 81 -7.36 0.09 7.61
CA THR A 81 -6.75 -0.43 8.82
C THR A 81 -5.46 -1.15 8.44
N SER A 82 -4.39 -0.94 9.20
CA SER A 82 -3.14 -1.63 8.97
C SER A 82 -2.43 -1.95 10.27
N TYR A 83 -1.83 -3.13 10.33
CA TYR A 83 -1.07 -3.60 11.46
C TYR A 83 0.27 -4.16 11.00
N VAL A 84 1.34 -3.79 11.69
CA VAL A 84 2.68 -4.38 11.50
C VAL A 84 3.10 -5.12 12.74
N PHE A 85 3.63 -6.32 12.52
CA PHE A 85 4.18 -7.21 13.53
C PHE A 85 5.64 -7.56 13.20
N PRO A 86 6.61 -7.08 13.98
CA PRO A 86 8.00 -7.54 13.90
C PRO A 86 8.08 -9.01 14.30
N LEU A 87 8.66 -9.85 13.43
CA LEU A 87 8.83 -11.27 13.72
C LEU A 87 10.10 -11.51 14.54
N PHE A 88 11.20 -10.91 14.11
CA PHE A 88 12.52 -10.95 14.73
C PHE A 88 13.36 -9.79 14.15
N GLU A 89 14.60 -9.61 14.64
CA GLU A 89 15.45 -8.51 14.19
C GLU A 89 15.51 -8.42 12.67
N ARG A 90 15.19 -7.25 12.10
CA ARG A 90 15.21 -6.97 10.64
C ARG A 90 14.12 -7.65 9.80
N HIS A 91 13.18 -8.35 10.42
CA HIS A 91 12.09 -9.03 9.72
C HIS A 91 10.73 -8.62 10.29
N ALA A 92 9.77 -8.34 9.43
CA ALA A 92 8.41 -8.00 9.86
C ALA A 92 7.37 -8.43 8.83
N ILE A 93 6.16 -8.67 9.31
CA ILE A 93 4.97 -8.84 8.49
C ILE A 93 4.05 -7.65 8.74
N GLY A 94 3.41 -7.18 7.68
CA GLY A 94 2.30 -6.26 7.74
C GLY A 94 1.04 -6.89 7.15
N ILE A 95 -0.10 -6.52 7.71
CA ILE A 95 -1.42 -6.79 7.15
C ILE A 95 -2.18 -5.48 7.06
N ASP A 96 -2.93 -5.29 5.99
CA ASP A 96 -3.87 -4.18 5.89
C ASP A 96 -5.17 -4.58 5.21
N TRP A 97 -6.18 -3.80 5.51
CA TRP A 97 -7.49 -3.86 4.88
C TRP A 97 -7.88 -2.44 4.48
N LEU A 98 -8.29 -2.31 3.23
CA LEU A 98 -8.85 -1.13 2.65
C LEU A 98 -10.27 -1.45 2.17
N ARG A 99 -11.21 -0.57 2.49
CA ARG A 99 -12.53 -0.56 1.90
C ARG A 99 -12.81 0.79 1.27
N GLU A 100 -13.12 0.77 -0.01
CA GLU A 100 -13.70 1.90 -0.73
C GLU A 100 -15.15 1.56 -1.03
N SER A 101 -16.06 2.50 -0.83
CA SER A 101 -17.45 2.32 -1.24
C SER A 101 -18.05 3.60 -1.78
N PHE A 102 -18.93 3.41 -2.75
CA PHE A 102 -19.90 4.39 -3.20
C PHE A 102 -21.29 3.86 -2.90
N GLY A 103 -22.20 4.72 -2.46
CA GLY A 103 -23.60 4.35 -2.26
C GLY A 103 -24.51 5.55 -2.39
N ASP A 104 -25.51 5.44 -3.25
CA ASP A 104 -26.70 6.28 -3.25
C ASP A 104 -27.97 5.41 -3.05
N ASP A 105 -29.15 5.99 -3.30
CA ASP A 105 -30.44 5.33 -3.10
C ASP A 105 -30.63 4.10 -4.00
N GLU A 106 -29.95 4.04 -5.15
CA GLU A 106 -30.12 3.00 -6.17
C GLU A 106 -28.86 2.13 -6.30
N LEU A 107 -27.69 2.75 -6.43
CA LEU A 107 -26.42 2.09 -6.73
C LEU A 107 -25.51 2.01 -5.50
N LYS A 108 -25.00 0.81 -5.23
CA LYS A 108 -23.91 0.60 -4.26
C LYS A 108 -22.75 -0.13 -4.92
N ASP A 109 -21.57 0.44 -4.81
CA ASP A 109 -20.30 -0.19 -5.19
C ASP A 109 -19.43 -0.31 -3.95
N ALA A 110 -18.84 -1.48 -3.73
CA ALA A 110 -17.89 -1.69 -2.66
C ALA A 110 -16.70 -2.49 -3.16
N LEU A 111 -15.52 -1.96 -2.91
CA LEU A 111 -14.23 -2.59 -3.17
C LEU A 111 -13.53 -2.83 -1.83
N ASN A 112 -13.18 -4.08 -1.57
CA ASN A 112 -12.35 -4.48 -0.45
C ASN A 112 -11.01 -4.97 -0.97
N ILE A 113 -9.92 -4.48 -0.38
CA ILE A 113 -8.57 -4.94 -0.65
C ILE A 113 -7.97 -5.40 0.67
N ILE A 114 -7.49 -6.64 0.72
CA ILE A 114 -6.73 -7.18 1.84
C ILE A 114 -5.31 -7.42 1.36
N ASN A 115 -4.33 -6.86 2.06
CA ASN A 115 -2.93 -7.05 1.72
C ASN A 115 -2.16 -7.70 2.86
N VAL A 116 -1.19 -8.52 2.49
CA VAL A 116 -0.19 -9.06 3.40
C VAL A 116 1.18 -8.78 2.81
N GLY A 117 2.04 -8.14 3.58
CA GLY A 117 3.39 -7.78 3.19
C GLY A 117 4.41 -8.42 4.12
N TYR A 118 5.53 -8.87 3.57
CA TYR A 118 6.70 -9.27 4.32
C TYR A 118 7.88 -8.40 3.92
N GLY A 119 8.58 -7.87 4.92
CA GLY A 119 9.77 -7.07 4.74
C GLY A 119 10.99 -7.72 5.38
N PHE A 120 12.14 -7.49 4.75
CA PHE A 120 13.43 -7.89 5.25
C PHE A 120 14.46 -6.76 5.06
N GLN A 121 15.08 -6.32 6.16
CA GLN A 121 16.15 -5.35 6.14
C GLN A 121 17.51 -6.04 6.00
N LEU A 122 18.00 -6.15 4.75
CA LEU A 122 19.29 -6.77 4.45
C LEU A 122 20.46 -6.00 5.09
N HIS A 123 20.42 -4.68 5.06
CA HIS A 123 21.42 -3.80 5.67
C HIS A 123 20.75 -2.56 6.28
N ARG A 124 21.44 -1.82 7.14
CA ARG A 124 20.92 -0.56 7.74
C ARG A 124 20.43 0.46 6.70
N THR A 125 20.89 0.33 5.46
CA THR A 125 20.61 1.22 4.34
C THR A 125 19.75 0.59 3.25
N LEU A 126 19.47 -0.72 3.32
CA LEU A 126 18.78 -1.46 2.27
C LEU A 126 17.76 -2.43 2.85
N SER A 127 16.50 -2.24 2.45
CA SER A 127 15.39 -3.13 2.78
C SER A 127 14.71 -3.62 1.51
N LEU A 128 14.25 -4.87 1.54
CA LEU A 128 13.47 -5.51 0.48
C LEU A 128 12.14 -5.96 1.06
N GLY A 129 11.13 -6.11 0.22
CA GLY A 129 9.85 -6.65 0.64
C GLY A 129 9.05 -7.23 -0.50
N VAL A 130 8.13 -8.11 -0.15
CA VAL A 130 7.19 -8.76 -1.05
C VAL A 130 5.80 -8.65 -0.44
N GLY A 131 4.79 -8.45 -1.28
CA GLY A 131 3.41 -8.33 -0.84
C GLY A 131 2.47 -9.10 -1.74
N THR A 132 1.32 -9.48 -1.18
CA THR A 132 0.19 -10.01 -1.93
C THR A 132 -1.05 -9.20 -1.62
N LYS A 133 -1.91 -9.06 -2.62
CA LYS A 133 -3.19 -8.33 -2.54
C LYS A 133 -4.32 -9.27 -2.94
N ALA A 134 -5.42 -9.25 -2.21
CA ALA A 134 -6.68 -9.88 -2.57
C ALA A 134 -7.75 -8.81 -2.67
N LEU A 135 -8.41 -8.72 -3.83
CA LEU A 135 -9.40 -7.71 -4.15
C LEU A 135 -10.76 -8.38 -4.30
N PHE A 136 -11.79 -7.77 -3.73
CA PHE A 136 -13.18 -8.23 -3.81
C PHE A 136 -14.06 -7.03 -4.11
N GLN A 137 -14.75 -7.05 -5.24
CA GLN A 137 -15.65 -5.98 -5.67
C GLN A 137 -17.09 -6.51 -5.78
N SER A 138 -18.04 -5.70 -5.29
CA SER A 138 -19.47 -5.96 -5.38
C SER A 138 -20.21 -4.70 -5.85
N ILE A 139 -21.06 -4.85 -6.85
CA ILE A 139 -21.95 -3.79 -7.35
C ILE A 139 -23.39 -4.27 -7.22
N GLU A 140 -24.21 -3.47 -6.53
CA GLU A 140 -25.64 -3.67 -6.28
C GLU A 140 -26.42 -2.51 -6.90
N LEU A 141 -27.55 -2.81 -7.55
CA LEU A 141 -28.50 -1.83 -8.06
C LEU A 141 -29.91 -2.23 -7.57
N ASP A 142 -30.62 -1.31 -6.94
CA ASP A 142 -31.98 -1.51 -6.38
C ASP A 142 -32.10 -2.74 -5.47
N GLY A 143 -31.06 -3.00 -4.67
CA GLY A 143 -31.01 -4.17 -3.77
C GLY A 143 -30.69 -5.49 -4.47
N VAL A 144 -30.40 -5.48 -5.77
CA VAL A 144 -30.02 -6.67 -6.54
C VAL A 144 -28.52 -6.62 -6.86
N SER A 145 -27.79 -7.67 -6.46
CA SER A 145 -26.38 -7.82 -6.81
C SER A 145 -26.22 -8.04 -8.32
N LEU A 146 -25.75 -7.00 -9.03
CA LEU A 146 -25.52 -7.05 -10.47
C LEU A 146 -24.22 -7.76 -10.82
N ARG A 147 -23.14 -7.48 -10.07
CA ARG A 147 -21.83 -8.03 -10.38
C ARG A 147 -20.98 -8.21 -9.13
N SER A 148 -20.27 -9.33 -9.10
CA SER A 148 -19.20 -9.59 -8.15
C SER A 148 -17.94 -9.98 -8.92
N ALA A 149 -16.80 -9.46 -8.48
CA ALA A 149 -15.50 -9.78 -9.05
C ALA A 149 -14.48 -9.98 -7.94
N SER A 150 -13.47 -10.81 -8.20
CA SER A 150 -12.32 -10.95 -7.32
C SER A 150 -11.03 -10.92 -8.13
N GLY A 151 -9.94 -10.53 -7.48
CA GLY A 151 -8.63 -10.44 -8.10
C GLY A 151 -7.51 -10.66 -7.10
N PHE A 152 -6.34 -11.01 -7.62
CA PHE A 152 -5.12 -11.13 -6.84
C PHE A 152 -4.03 -10.25 -7.43
N GLY A 153 -3.18 -9.70 -6.57
CA GLY A 153 -2.05 -8.87 -6.91
C GLY A 153 -0.80 -9.28 -6.14
N PHE A 154 0.35 -8.87 -6.67
CA PHE A 154 1.65 -9.08 -6.06
C PHE A 154 2.44 -7.79 -6.13
N ASP A 155 3.13 -7.44 -5.04
CA ASP A 155 3.98 -6.28 -4.96
C ASP A 155 5.41 -6.68 -4.60
N LEU A 156 6.36 -5.91 -5.12
CA LEU A 156 7.76 -5.98 -4.75
C LEU A 156 8.20 -4.60 -4.29
N GLY A 157 8.94 -4.56 -3.19
CA GLY A 157 9.40 -3.33 -2.56
C GLY A 157 10.90 -3.30 -2.38
N LEU A 158 11.47 -2.10 -2.53
CA LEU A 158 12.85 -1.80 -2.16
C LEU A 158 12.91 -0.41 -1.53
N ILE A 159 13.68 -0.29 -0.45
CA ILE A 159 14.05 1.01 0.13
C ILE A 159 15.57 1.07 0.25
N PHE A 160 16.14 2.14 -0.31
CA PHE A 160 17.52 2.52 -0.09
C PHE A 160 17.58 3.82 0.71
N ALA A 161 18.00 3.72 1.97
CA ALA A 161 18.12 4.85 2.89
C ALA A 161 19.61 5.13 3.19
N PRO A 162 20.24 6.11 2.52
CA PRO A 162 21.63 6.45 2.78
C PRO A 162 21.78 6.98 4.21
N LYS A 163 22.93 6.68 4.83
CA LYS A 163 23.23 7.10 6.18
C LYS A 163 23.30 8.64 6.22
N HIS A 164 22.42 9.27 6.99
CA HIS A 164 22.53 10.70 7.26
C HIS A 164 23.74 10.90 8.20
N SER A 165 24.74 11.67 7.78
CA SER A 165 25.78 12.13 8.71
C SER A 165 25.19 13.32 9.47
N SER A 166 24.80 13.11 10.73
CA SER A 166 24.62 14.23 11.66
C SER A 166 25.99 14.90 11.83
N LEU A 167 26.13 16.12 11.29
CA LEU A 167 27.13 17.08 11.76
C LEU A 167 26.69 17.63 13.11
#